data_AF-A0A2P2KKE2-F1
#
_entry.id   AF-A0A2P2KKE2-F1
#
_cell.length_a   1.000
_cell.length_b   1.000
_cell.length_c   1.000
_cell.angle_alpha   90.00
_cell.angle_beta   90.00
_cell.angle_gamma   90.00
#
_symmetry.space_group_name_H-M   'P 1'
#
loop_
_entity.id
_entity.type
_entity.pdbx_description
1 polymer ?
#
loop_
_entity_poly.entity_id
_entity_poly.type
_entity_poly.pdbx_seq_one_letter_code
_entity_poly.pdbx_strand_id
1 'polypeptide(L)'
;MGSSPLTVSSTVFVFVIVLFVFTSNLIPLTLSLPFIVLPGVGDKCSNRGITHFTELLSSWSGSQGYCLDIGDGSWDSWTWPLFEQTAVACDKLKKLTELSDGYNMVGLSQGNMVARGVIEFCDGGPPVKNFISLAGPHAGTASIPFCGSGIICILIDALMKLEVYSSYVQEHLAPSGYIKIPTDITGYLEGCKFLPKLNNELQNERNSTYKERFSSLENLVLIMVC
;
A
#
# COMPACT_ATOMS: atom_id res chain seq x y z
N MET A 1 39.49 60.40 2.53
CA MET A 1 38.77 59.14 2.80
C MET A 1 37.39 59.49 3.32
N GLY A 2 36.39 59.53 2.45
CA GLY A 2 35.01 59.82 2.84
C GLY A 2 34.09 59.11 1.86
N SER A 3 33.72 57.89 2.19
CA SER A 3 32.71 57.12 1.47
C SER A 3 31.33 57.68 1.80
N SER A 4 30.71 58.33 0.82
CA SER A 4 29.32 58.79 0.87
C SER A 4 28.37 57.60 1.06
N PRO A 5 27.36 57.66 1.95
CA PRO A 5 26.39 56.58 2.08
C PRO A 5 25.48 56.57 0.85
N LEU A 6 25.40 55.42 0.17
CA LEU A 6 24.40 55.19 -0.88
C LEU A 6 23.00 55.29 -0.26
N THR A 7 22.26 56.33 -0.63
CA THR A 7 20.85 56.48 -0.28
C THR A 7 20.00 55.76 -1.33
N VAL A 8 19.43 54.61 -0.96
CA VAL A 8 18.50 53.87 -1.83
C VAL A 8 17.15 54.58 -1.82
N SER A 9 16.64 54.97 -3.00
CA SER A 9 15.34 55.64 -3.13
C SER A 9 14.19 54.75 -2.65
N SER A 10 13.22 55.33 -1.95
CA SER A 10 12.04 54.62 -1.41
C SER A 10 11.26 53.84 -2.49
N THR A 11 11.22 54.36 -3.72
CA THR A 11 10.63 53.67 -4.88
C THR A 11 11.36 52.38 -5.28
N VAL A 12 12.69 52.36 -5.18
CA VAL A 12 13.49 51.14 -5.47
C VAL A 12 13.23 50.10 -4.39
N PHE A 13 13.11 50.53 -3.14
CA PHE A 13 12.81 49.64 -2.02
C PHE A 13 11.42 48.98 -2.14
N VAL A 14 10.39 49.76 -2.51
CA VAL A 14 9.04 49.24 -2.79
C VAL A 14 9.05 48.26 -3.96
N PHE A 15 9.77 48.57 -5.04
CA PHE A 15 9.84 47.70 -6.22
C PHE A 15 10.51 46.36 -5.91
N VAL A 16 11.58 46.36 -5.10
CA VAL A 16 12.26 45.14 -4.65
C VAL A 16 11.34 44.27 -3.77
N ILE A 17 10.56 44.88 -2.87
CA ILE A 17 9.60 44.14 -2.04
C ILE A 17 8.50 43.50 -2.90
N VAL A 18 7.94 44.25 -3.85
CA VAL A 18 6.89 43.74 -4.74
C VAL A 18 7.42 42.59 -5.60
N LEU A 19 8.64 42.73 -6.13
CA LEU A 19 9.29 41.66 -6.90
C LEU A 19 9.53 40.42 -6.03
N PHE A 20 10.00 40.60 -4.79
CA PHE A 20 10.25 39.50 -3.85
C PHE A 20 8.96 38.75 -3.50
N VAL A 21 7.87 39.46 -3.20
CA VAL A 21 6.54 38.88 -2.94
C VAL A 21 5.99 38.17 -4.19
N PHE A 22 6.18 38.72 -5.39
CA PHE A 22 5.78 38.02 -6.62
C PHE A 22 6.60 36.74 -6.84
N THR A 23 7.91 36.78 -6.61
CA THR A 23 8.78 35.60 -6.80
C THR A 23 8.58 34.53 -5.74
N SER A 24 8.25 34.88 -4.49
CA SER A 24 7.99 33.89 -3.43
C SER A 24 6.66 33.14 -3.61
N ASN A 25 5.67 33.76 -4.27
CA ASN A 25 4.43 33.09 -4.67
C ASN A 25 4.57 32.23 -5.95
N LEU A 26 5.69 32.35 -6.67
CA LEU A 26 5.98 31.59 -7.89
C LEU A 26 6.82 30.34 -7.64
N ILE A 27 7.26 30.09 -6.41
CA ILE A 27 7.90 28.82 -6.05
C ILE A 27 6.77 27.80 -5.89
N PRO A 28 6.62 26.83 -6.81
CA PRO A 28 5.73 25.71 -6.54
C PRO A 28 6.29 25.05 -5.29
N LEU A 29 5.53 25.05 -4.19
CA LEU A 29 5.84 24.17 -3.09
C LEU A 29 5.62 22.76 -3.64
N THR A 30 6.68 22.12 -4.15
CA THR A 30 6.68 20.70 -4.47
C THR A 30 6.63 19.96 -3.14
N LEU A 31 5.44 19.94 -2.54
CA LEU A 31 5.19 19.13 -1.36
C LEU A 31 5.16 17.69 -1.87
N SER A 32 6.17 16.93 -1.48
CA SER A 32 6.22 15.52 -1.85
C SER A 32 5.03 14.81 -1.21
N LEU A 33 4.28 14.05 -2.02
CA LEU A 33 3.08 13.37 -1.56
C LEU A 33 3.41 12.46 -0.37
N PRO A 34 2.57 12.42 0.67
CA PRO A 34 2.76 11.48 1.76
C PRO A 34 2.70 10.04 1.25
N PHE A 35 3.23 9.11 2.02
CA PHE A 35 3.15 7.69 1.69
C PHE A 35 2.67 6.82 2.83
N ILE A 36 2.01 5.72 2.48
CA ILE A 36 1.53 4.70 3.40
C ILE A 36 2.32 3.41 3.16
N VAL A 37 2.91 2.86 4.21
CA VAL A 37 3.53 1.53 4.23
C VAL A 37 2.53 0.52 4.77
N LEU A 38 2.32 -0.56 4.01
CA LEU A 38 1.52 -1.73 4.38
C LEU A 38 2.47 -2.91 4.64
N PRO A 39 2.64 -3.34 5.91
CA PRO A 39 3.49 -4.46 6.26
C PRO A 39 3.03 -5.79 5.65
N GLY A 40 3.95 -6.75 5.63
CA GLY A 40 3.66 -8.12 5.21
C GLY A 40 3.06 -8.98 6.32
N VAL A 41 2.78 -10.23 5.97
CA VAL A 41 2.27 -11.23 6.91
C VAL A 41 3.23 -11.46 8.08
N GLY A 42 2.71 -11.51 9.29
CA GLY A 42 3.46 -11.68 10.54
C GLY A 42 4.16 -10.42 11.04
N ASP A 43 4.05 -9.29 10.35
CA ASP A 43 4.73 -8.05 10.70
C ASP A 43 3.75 -6.96 11.18
N LYS A 44 4.28 -5.88 11.76
CA LYS A 44 3.51 -4.71 12.22
C LYS A 44 4.38 -3.47 12.29
N CYS A 45 3.77 -2.29 12.31
CA CYS A 45 4.47 -1.02 12.25
C CYS A 45 5.46 -0.78 13.39
N SER A 46 5.17 -1.33 14.57
CA SER A 46 6.03 -1.23 15.75
C SER A 46 7.22 -2.21 15.75
N ASN A 47 7.26 -3.16 14.82
CA ASN A 47 8.43 -4.03 14.69
C ASN A 47 9.61 -3.23 14.12
N ARG A 48 10.79 -3.46 14.70
CA ARG A 48 12.02 -2.70 14.38
C ARG A 48 12.32 -2.61 12.88
N GLY A 49 12.11 -3.70 12.13
CA GLY A 49 12.36 -3.73 10.69
C GLY A 49 11.47 -2.74 9.92
N ILE A 50 10.17 -2.75 10.19
CA ILE A 50 9.18 -1.88 9.53
C ILE A 50 9.33 -0.43 9.98
N THR A 51 9.56 -0.20 11.27
CA THR A 51 9.82 1.15 11.79
C THR A 51 11.03 1.77 11.09
N HIS A 52 12.15 1.04 11.06
CA HIS A 52 13.38 1.52 10.43
C HIS A 52 13.22 1.72 8.92
N PHE A 53 12.52 0.82 8.23
CA PHE A 53 12.19 0.96 6.81
C PHE A 53 11.40 2.25 6.54
N THR A 54 10.37 2.53 7.33
CA THR A 54 9.50 3.71 7.16
C THR A 54 10.27 5.00 7.45
N GLU A 55 11.12 5.02 8.48
CA GLU A 55 11.99 6.17 8.81
C GLU A 55 13.02 6.46 7.72
N LEU A 56 13.71 5.43 7.22
CA LEU A 56 14.66 5.57 6.12
C LEU A 56 13.97 6.07 4.85
N LEU A 57 12.82 5.50 4.50
CA LEU A 57 12.08 5.92 3.31
C LEU A 57 11.61 7.37 3.43
N SER A 58 11.16 7.79 4.62
CA SER A 58 10.79 9.19 4.88
C SER A 58 11.99 10.13 4.74
N SER A 59 13.13 9.75 5.31
CA SER A 59 14.38 10.51 5.23
C SER A 59 14.89 10.67 3.79
N TRP A 60 14.91 9.58 3.01
CA TRP A 60 15.44 9.60 1.64
C TRP A 60 14.51 10.26 0.64
N SER A 61 13.19 10.11 0.81
CA SER A 61 12.21 10.71 -0.08
C SER A 61 11.87 12.16 0.27
N GLY A 62 12.25 12.63 1.47
CA GLY A 62 11.79 13.92 2.00
C GLY A 62 10.26 14.01 2.15
N SER A 63 9.57 12.88 2.15
CA SER A 63 8.10 12.79 2.19
C SER A 63 7.63 12.28 3.54
N GLN A 64 6.44 12.70 3.96
CA GLN A 64 5.86 12.20 5.20
C GLN A 64 5.39 10.76 5.03
N GLY A 65 6.03 9.85 5.77
CA GLY A 65 5.69 8.43 5.78
C GLY A 65 4.82 8.05 6.98
N TYR A 66 3.82 7.22 6.72
CA TYR A 66 3.00 6.58 7.73
C TYR A 66 3.07 5.07 7.53
N CYS A 67 3.10 4.31 8.62
CA CYS A 67 2.87 2.88 8.56
C CYS A 67 1.46 2.58 9.07
N LEU A 68 0.73 1.70 8.38
CA LEU A 68 -0.65 1.37 8.71
C LEU A 68 -0.76 -0.04 9.31
N ASP A 69 -0.98 -0.11 10.62
CA ASP A 69 -1.38 -1.36 11.27
C ASP A 69 -2.84 -1.68 10.98
N ILE A 70 -3.16 -2.95 10.81
CA ILE A 70 -4.51 -3.48 10.63
C ILE A 70 -4.78 -4.45 11.78
N GLY A 71 -5.85 -4.21 12.55
CA GLY A 71 -6.07 -4.97 13.79
C GLY A 71 -4.87 -4.88 14.74
N ASP A 72 -4.42 -6.03 15.27
CA ASP A 72 -3.21 -6.24 16.08
C ASP A 72 -1.91 -6.37 15.23
N GLY A 73 -1.99 -6.08 13.92
CA GLY A 73 -0.86 -6.13 13.00
C GLY A 73 -0.38 -7.56 12.75
N SER A 74 0.64 -8.01 13.48
CA SER A 74 1.31 -9.30 13.24
C SER A 74 0.36 -10.48 13.26
N TRP A 75 -0.54 -10.58 14.24
CA TRP A 75 -1.45 -11.74 14.36
C TRP A 75 -2.62 -11.67 13.37
N ASP A 76 -3.23 -10.49 13.22
CA ASP A 76 -4.39 -10.32 12.34
C ASP A 76 -4.01 -10.39 10.86
N SER A 77 -2.76 -10.07 10.50
CA SER A 77 -2.23 -10.34 9.15
C SER A 77 -2.22 -11.83 8.78
N TRP A 78 -2.19 -12.74 9.76
CA TRP A 78 -2.33 -14.18 9.52
C TRP A 78 -3.80 -14.62 9.48
N THR A 79 -4.62 -14.07 10.36
CA THR A 79 -5.90 -14.70 10.72
C THR A 79 -7.13 -13.99 10.15
N TRP A 80 -7.06 -12.69 9.88
CA TRP A 80 -8.18 -11.96 9.29
C TRP A 80 -8.16 -12.12 7.77
N PRO A 81 -9.30 -12.43 7.13
CA PRO A 81 -9.34 -12.49 5.68
C PRO A 81 -9.02 -11.12 5.06
N LEU A 82 -8.50 -11.17 3.84
CA LEU A 82 -7.93 -9.98 3.19
C LEU A 82 -9.00 -8.93 2.84
N PHE A 83 -10.27 -9.32 2.74
CA PHE A 83 -11.36 -8.35 2.59
C PHE A 83 -11.55 -7.52 3.86
N GLU A 84 -11.56 -8.13 5.05
CA GLU A 84 -11.64 -7.38 6.31
C GLU A 84 -10.42 -6.49 6.49
N GLN A 85 -9.22 -7.00 6.19
CA GLN A 85 -8.00 -6.18 6.24
C GLN A 85 -8.10 -4.97 5.31
N THR A 86 -8.58 -5.17 4.08
CA THR A 86 -8.79 -4.10 3.10
C THR A 86 -9.84 -3.09 3.56
N ALA A 87 -10.96 -3.54 4.11
CA ALA A 87 -12.02 -2.67 4.60
C ALA A 87 -11.51 -1.78 5.75
N VAL A 88 -10.80 -2.37 6.71
CA VAL A 88 -10.20 -1.62 7.82
C VAL A 88 -9.14 -0.64 7.34
N ALA A 89 -8.31 -1.04 6.38
CA ALA A 89 -7.33 -0.13 5.78
C ALA A 89 -8.03 1.06 5.08
N CYS A 90 -9.04 0.79 4.26
CA CYS A 90 -9.85 1.81 3.59
C CYS A 90 -10.46 2.81 4.60
N ASP A 91 -11.06 2.32 5.68
CA ASP A 91 -11.68 3.18 6.71
C ASP A 91 -10.67 4.03 7.47
N LYS A 92 -9.46 3.51 7.73
CA LYS A 92 -8.39 4.29 8.35
C LYS A 92 -7.88 5.36 7.40
N LEU A 93 -7.67 5.03 6.13
CA LEU A 93 -7.16 5.96 5.12
C LEU A 93 -8.12 7.13 4.86
N LYS A 94 -9.43 6.88 4.85
CA LYS A 94 -10.46 7.93 4.73
C LYS A 94 -10.44 8.96 5.87
N LYS A 95 -9.87 8.61 7.03
CA LYS A 95 -9.79 9.50 8.19
C LYS A 95 -8.52 10.37 8.20
N LEU A 96 -7.57 10.09 7.32
CA LEU A 96 -6.33 10.85 7.20
C LEU A 96 -6.52 11.99 6.18
N THR A 97 -6.85 13.17 6.68
CA THR A 97 -7.12 14.35 5.85
C THR A 97 -5.91 14.80 5.03
N GLU A 98 -4.70 14.45 5.48
CA GLU A 98 -3.43 14.72 4.81
C GLU A 98 -3.29 13.97 3.48
N LEU A 99 -4.09 12.93 3.25
CA LEU A 99 -4.07 12.15 2.01
C LEU A 99 -5.06 12.66 0.95
N SER A 100 -5.81 13.73 1.25
CA SER A 100 -6.92 14.21 0.40
C SER A 100 -6.50 14.63 -1.01
N ASP A 101 -5.31 15.23 -1.17
CA ASP A 101 -4.72 15.58 -2.47
C ASP A 101 -4.03 14.39 -3.17
N GLY A 102 -4.00 13.24 -2.49
CA GLY A 102 -3.42 11.99 -2.95
C GLY A 102 -2.16 11.59 -2.20
N TYR A 103 -1.76 10.34 -2.40
CA TYR A 103 -0.65 9.74 -1.66
C TYR A 103 0.00 8.59 -2.42
N ASN A 104 1.21 8.22 -2.01
CA ASN A 104 1.92 7.05 -2.50
C ASN A 104 1.64 5.84 -1.58
N MET A 105 1.62 4.65 -2.15
CA MET A 105 1.42 3.42 -1.40
C MET A 105 2.60 2.49 -1.58
N VAL A 106 3.07 1.91 -0.48
CA VAL A 106 4.19 0.96 -0.45
C VAL A 106 3.71 -0.34 0.19
N GLY A 107 3.57 -1.39 -0.61
CA GLY A 107 3.18 -2.71 -0.13
C GLY A 107 4.38 -3.64 0.04
N LEU A 108 4.50 -4.29 1.19
CA LEU A 108 5.54 -5.28 1.47
C LEU A 108 4.93 -6.69 1.48
N SER A 109 5.42 -7.62 0.65
CA SER A 109 4.96 -9.02 0.65
C SER A 109 3.42 -9.11 0.56
N GLN A 110 2.73 -9.74 1.53
CA GLN A 110 1.26 -9.81 1.61
C GLN A 110 0.59 -8.43 1.64
N GLY A 111 1.24 -7.39 2.18
CA GLY A 111 0.70 -6.03 2.21
C GLY A 111 0.32 -5.50 0.83
N ASN A 112 0.88 -6.06 -0.24
CA ASN A 112 0.50 -5.77 -1.62
C ASN A 112 -0.93 -6.21 -1.98
N MET A 113 -1.44 -7.28 -1.35
CA MET A 113 -2.81 -7.75 -1.54
C MET A 113 -3.80 -6.76 -0.93
N VAL A 114 -3.50 -6.29 0.28
CA VAL A 114 -4.28 -5.23 0.93
C VAL A 114 -4.16 -3.91 0.16
N ALA A 115 -2.96 -3.55 -0.30
CA ALA A 115 -2.73 -2.36 -1.10
C ALA A 115 -3.59 -2.31 -2.37
N ARG A 116 -3.56 -3.40 -3.15
CA ARG A 116 -4.41 -3.55 -4.33
C ARG A 116 -5.90 -3.59 -3.96
N GLY A 117 -6.25 -4.29 -2.88
CA GLY A 117 -7.61 -4.27 -2.35
C GLY A 117 -8.10 -2.85 -2.05
N VAL A 118 -7.27 -2.00 -1.45
CA VAL A 118 -7.61 -0.59 -1.21
C VAL A 118 -7.79 0.14 -2.54
N ILE A 119 -6.83 0.05 -3.46
CA ILE A 119 -6.90 0.74 -4.76
C ILE A 119 -8.16 0.33 -5.54
N GLU A 120 -8.48 -0.97 -5.58
CA GLU A 120 -9.52 -1.51 -6.44
C GLU A 120 -10.90 -1.47 -5.76
N PHE A 121 -11.00 -1.79 -4.46
CA PHE A 121 -12.28 -1.95 -3.75
C PHE A 121 -12.72 -0.72 -2.95
N CYS A 122 -11.80 0.11 -2.45
CA CYS A 122 -12.13 1.22 -1.53
C CYS A 122 -12.86 2.36 -2.27
N ASP A 123 -14.19 2.37 -2.19
CA ASP A 123 -14.98 3.48 -2.74
C ASP A 123 -14.89 4.73 -1.86
N GLY A 124 -14.71 5.90 -2.49
CA GLY A 124 -14.52 7.17 -1.79
C GLY A 124 -13.24 7.27 -0.94
N GLY A 125 -12.24 6.44 -1.20
CA GLY A 125 -10.90 6.58 -0.60
C GLY A 125 -10.11 7.75 -1.22
N PRO A 126 -9.09 8.29 -0.51
CA PRO A 126 -8.17 9.25 -1.10
C PRO A 126 -7.46 8.67 -2.33
N PRO A 127 -7.06 9.51 -3.31
CA PRO A 127 -6.49 9.00 -4.56
C PRO A 127 -5.06 8.47 -4.36
N VAL A 128 -4.83 7.19 -4.68
CA VAL A 128 -3.48 6.64 -4.75
C VAL A 128 -2.83 7.12 -6.05
N LYS A 129 -1.68 7.78 -5.95
CA LYS A 129 -0.94 8.30 -7.10
C LYS A 129 0.07 7.29 -7.62
N ASN A 130 0.94 6.80 -6.74
CA ASN A 130 1.95 5.82 -7.10
C ASN A 130 1.86 4.60 -6.19
N PHE A 131 1.93 3.42 -6.77
CA PHE A 131 1.96 2.16 -6.02
C PHE A 131 3.30 1.46 -6.22
N ILE A 132 4.05 1.30 -5.13
CA ILE A 132 5.33 0.61 -5.06
C ILE A 132 5.10 -0.74 -4.38
N SER A 133 5.24 -1.81 -5.15
CA SER A 133 5.09 -3.17 -4.69
C SER A 133 6.44 -3.83 -4.49
N LEU A 134 6.80 -4.09 -3.25
CA LEU A 134 7.99 -4.84 -2.86
C LEU A 134 7.62 -6.30 -2.61
N ALA A 135 8.05 -7.20 -3.50
CA ALA A 135 7.83 -8.65 -3.43
C ALA A 135 6.35 -9.08 -3.28
N GLY A 136 5.43 -8.39 -3.99
CA GLY A 136 3.99 -8.67 -3.91
C GLY A 136 3.54 -9.90 -4.72
N PRO A 137 2.69 -10.80 -4.16
CA PRO A 137 2.19 -11.98 -4.85
C PRO A 137 1.00 -11.66 -5.76
N HIS A 138 1.17 -10.78 -6.74
CA HIS A 138 0.07 -10.26 -7.59
C HIS A 138 -0.65 -11.32 -8.42
N ALA A 139 0.04 -12.39 -8.80
CA ALA A 139 -0.52 -13.56 -9.47
C ALA A 139 -0.83 -14.72 -8.50
N GLY A 140 -0.74 -14.46 -7.20
CA GLY A 140 -0.82 -15.46 -6.15
C GLY A 140 0.47 -16.25 -5.95
N THR A 141 0.41 -17.21 -5.03
CA THR A 141 1.50 -18.17 -4.78
C THR A 141 0.97 -19.59 -4.94
N ALA A 142 1.80 -20.49 -5.46
CA ALA A 142 1.44 -21.91 -5.57
C ALA A 142 1.56 -22.67 -4.22
N SER A 143 2.06 -21.99 -3.18
CA SER A 143 2.22 -22.50 -1.82
C SER A 143 2.20 -21.35 -0.82
N ILE A 144 2.01 -21.64 0.47
CA ILE A 144 2.16 -20.62 1.52
C ILE A 144 3.67 -20.33 1.69
N PRO A 145 4.13 -19.07 1.51
CA PRO A 145 5.52 -18.72 1.70
C PRO A 145 5.97 -18.95 3.14
N PHE A 146 7.20 -19.45 3.30
CA PHE A 146 7.88 -19.54 4.60
C PHE A 146 7.15 -20.34 5.66
N CYS A 147 6.76 -21.56 5.32
CA CYS A 147 6.69 -22.55 6.36
C CYS A 147 7.95 -23.38 6.45
N GLY A 148 8.89 -22.93 7.30
CA GLY A 148 10.09 -23.68 7.66
C GLY A 148 9.76 -24.99 8.38
N SER A 149 10.62 -25.45 9.28
CA SER A 149 10.47 -26.76 9.96
C SER A 149 9.62 -26.74 11.24
N GLY A 150 8.86 -25.66 11.51
CA GLY A 150 8.07 -25.52 12.75
C GLY A 150 6.77 -26.33 12.77
N ILE A 151 6.21 -26.59 13.95
CA ILE A 151 4.95 -27.34 14.13
C ILE A 151 3.78 -26.67 13.39
N ILE A 152 3.72 -25.33 13.42
CA ILE A 152 2.74 -24.53 12.69
C ILE A 152 2.82 -24.81 11.18
N CYS A 153 4.01 -25.13 10.68
CA CYS A 153 4.26 -25.36 9.28
C CYS A 153 3.89 -26.73 8.77
N ILE A 154 4.09 -27.74 9.61
CA ILE A 154 3.58 -29.07 9.34
C ILE A 154 2.05 -29.06 9.36
N LEU A 155 1.43 -28.30 10.28
CA LEU A 155 -0.03 -28.13 10.33
C LEU A 155 -0.58 -27.40 9.10
N ILE A 156 0.07 -26.32 8.66
CA ILE A 156 -0.31 -25.58 7.45
C ILE A 156 -0.12 -26.45 6.20
N ASP A 157 0.98 -27.19 6.08
CA ASP A 157 1.23 -28.09 4.95
C ASP A 157 0.23 -29.26 4.91
N ALA A 158 -0.24 -29.74 6.08
CA ALA A 158 -1.29 -30.74 6.20
C ALA A 158 -2.68 -30.19 5.83
N LEU A 159 -3.02 -28.97 6.27
CA LEU A 159 -4.27 -28.27 5.90
C LEU A 159 -4.32 -27.95 4.40
N MET A 160 -3.17 -27.59 3.81
CA MET A 160 -3.03 -27.32 2.37
C MET A 160 -3.28 -28.54 1.49
N LYS A 161 -2.93 -29.75 1.94
CA LYS A 161 -3.09 -30.99 1.14
C LYS A 161 -4.54 -31.42 0.94
N LEU A 162 -5.51 -30.84 1.64
CA LEU A 162 -6.91 -31.29 1.56
C LEU A 162 -7.95 -30.17 1.47
N GLU A 163 -7.73 -28.96 2.00
CA GLU A 163 -8.85 -28.01 2.20
C GLU A 163 -8.51 -26.50 2.13
N VAL A 164 -7.50 -26.10 1.35
CA VAL A 164 -7.08 -24.68 1.26
C VAL A 164 -8.19 -23.73 0.78
N TYR A 165 -9.10 -24.23 -0.05
CA TYR A 165 -10.26 -23.50 -0.57
C TYR A 165 -11.55 -23.75 0.23
N SER A 166 -11.47 -24.43 1.38
CA SER A 166 -12.62 -24.59 2.28
C SER A 166 -13.03 -23.24 2.87
N SER A 167 -14.32 -23.07 3.18
CA SER A 167 -14.84 -21.85 3.78
C SER A 167 -14.12 -21.50 5.08
N TYR A 168 -13.79 -22.50 5.91
CA TYR A 168 -13.09 -22.32 7.17
C TYR A 168 -11.69 -21.72 6.97
N VAL A 169 -10.87 -22.30 6.08
CA VAL A 169 -9.50 -21.81 5.84
C VAL A 169 -9.53 -20.41 5.23
N GLN A 170 -10.43 -20.17 4.27
CA GLN A 170 -10.59 -18.85 3.64
C GLN A 170 -11.07 -17.75 4.62
N GLU A 171 -11.70 -18.13 5.74
CA GLU A 171 -12.17 -17.22 6.79
C GLU A 171 -11.17 -16.99 7.94
N HIS A 172 -10.15 -17.85 8.07
CA HIS A 172 -9.26 -17.84 9.24
C HIS A 172 -7.76 -17.81 8.89
N LEU A 173 -7.41 -17.83 7.60
CA LEU A 173 -6.03 -17.80 7.14
C LEU A 173 -5.88 -16.84 5.95
N ALA A 174 -5.43 -15.61 6.21
CA ALA A 174 -5.29 -14.57 5.20
C ALA A 174 -4.45 -15.01 3.99
N PRO A 175 -3.30 -15.71 4.15
CA PRO A 175 -2.54 -16.22 3.02
C PRO A 175 -3.32 -17.08 2.04
N SER A 176 -4.35 -17.79 2.50
CA SER A 176 -5.18 -18.63 1.62
C SER A 176 -5.96 -17.84 0.58
N GLY A 177 -6.19 -16.53 0.81
CA GLY A 177 -6.88 -15.65 -0.12
C GLY A 177 -6.09 -15.32 -1.39
N TYR A 178 -4.81 -15.70 -1.49
CA TYR A 178 -4.00 -15.55 -2.71
C TYR A 178 -3.20 -16.79 -3.08
N ILE A 179 -3.59 -17.96 -2.58
CA ILE A 179 -3.04 -19.22 -3.06
C ILE A 179 -3.71 -19.56 -4.38
N LYS A 180 -2.89 -19.79 -5.40
CA LYS A 180 -3.31 -20.19 -6.74
C LYS A 180 -2.55 -21.44 -7.16
N ILE A 181 -3.20 -22.60 -7.00
CA ILE A 181 -2.62 -23.90 -7.35
C ILE A 181 -2.77 -24.11 -8.87
N PRO A 182 -1.67 -24.16 -9.66
CA PRO A 182 -1.76 -24.25 -11.12
C PRO A 182 -2.44 -25.52 -11.64
N THR A 183 -2.41 -26.61 -10.86
CA THR A 183 -3.04 -27.88 -11.20
C THR A 183 -4.50 -27.98 -10.75
N ASP A 184 -5.01 -27.01 -9.99
CA ASP A 184 -6.39 -26.96 -9.49
C ASP A 184 -6.96 -25.54 -9.65
N ILE A 185 -7.06 -25.11 -10.91
CA ILE A 185 -7.63 -23.80 -11.26
C ILE A 185 -9.13 -23.76 -11.01
N THR A 186 -9.84 -24.88 -11.15
CA THR A 186 -11.26 -24.96 -10.84
C THR A 186 -11.51 -24.69 -9.35
N GLY A 187 -10.80 -25.38 -8.45
CA GLY A 187 -10.89 -25.13 -7.01
C GLY A 187 -10.48 -23.70 -6.64
N TYR A 188 -9.46 -23.14 -7.30
CA TYR A 188 -9.07 -21.74 -7.13
C TYR A 188 -10.20 -20.76 -7.47
N LEU A 189 -10.82 -20.91 -8.65
CA LEU A 189 -11.88 -19.99 -9.09
C LEU A 189 -13.17 -20.14 -8.27
N GLU A 190 -13.46 -21.35 -7.76
CA GLU A 190 -14.68 -21.63 -7.00
C GLU A 190 -14.56 -21.30 -5.52
N GLY A 191 -13.38 -21.51 -4.90
CA GLY A 191 -13.23 -21.42 -3.44
C GLY A 191 -12.25 -20.37 -2.93
N CYS A 192 -11.33 -19.83 -3.75
CA CYS A 192 -10.49 -18.73 -3.30
C CYS A 192 -11.30 -17.43 -3.27
N LYS A 193 -11.47 -16.83 -2.08
CA LYS A 193 -12.41 -15.71 -1.91
C LYS A 193 -11.85 -14.39 -2.44
N PHE A 194 -10.54 -14.15 -2.34
CA PHE A 194 -9.97 -12.81 -2.53
C PHE A 194 -9.31 -12.60 -3.90
N LEU A 195 -8.27 -13.38 -4.26
CA LEU A 195 -7.47 -13.13 -5.46
C LEU A 195 -8.24 -13.25 -6.78
N PRO A 196 -9.13 -14.25 -7.02
CA PRO A 196 -9.93 -14.29 -8.24
C PRO A 196 -10.79 -13.04 -8.44
N LYS A 197 -11.31 -12.48 -7.35
CA LYS A 197 -12.10 -11.25 -7.36
C LYS A 197 -11.23 -10.02 -7.61
N LEU A 198 -10.11 -9.91 -6.90
CA LEU A 198 -9.15 -8.83 -7.09
C LEU A 198 -8.60 -8.78 -8.52
N ASN A 199 -8.33 -9.93 -9.13
CA ASN A 199 -7.81 -10.01 -10.49
C ASN A 199 -8.89 -9.99 -11.58
N ASN A 200 -10.18 -9.78 -11.24
CA ASN A 200 -11.29 -9.83 -12.19
C ASN A 200 -11.35 -11.16 -13.01
N GLU A 201 -10.96 -12.27 -12.40
CA GLU A 201 -10.93 -13.60 -13.02
C GLU A 201 -12.33 -14.23 -13.07
N LEU A 202 -13.21 -13.88 -12.12
CA LEU A 202 -14.59 -14.37 -12.03
C LEU A 202 -15.49 -13.71 -13.08
N GLN A 203 -15.81 -14.43 -14.15
CA GLN A 203 -16.53 -13.88 -15.32
C GLN A 203 -17.85 -13.17 -14.98
N ASN A 204 -18.61 -13.69 -14.01
CA ASN A 204 -19.91 -13.15 -13.60
C ASN A 204 -19.81 -12.03 -12.55
N GLU A 205 -18.63 -11.77 -12.00
CA GLU A 205 -18.39 -10.76 -10.95
C GLU A 205 -17.41 -9.66 -11.39
N ARG A 206 -17.03 -9.63 -12.67
CA ARG A 206 -16.12 -8.61 -13.20
C ARG A 206 -16.66 -7.21 -12.92
N ASN A 207 -15.78 -6.34 -12.41
CA ASN A 207 -16.11 -4.96 -12.08
C ASN A 207 -15.18 -3.99 -12.80
N SER A 208 -15.73 -3.17 -13.71
CA SER A 208 -14.94 -2.21 -14.50
C SER A 208 -14.29 -1.13 -13.64
N THR A 209 -14.91 -0.78 -12.51
CA THR A 209 -14.37 0.21 -11.58
C THR A 209 -13.02 -0.22 -10.98
N TYR A 210 -12.79 -1.52 -10.80
CA TYR A 210 -11.50 -2.03 -10.29
C TYR A 210 -10.39 -1.71 -11.30
N LYS A 211 -10.66 -1.98 -12.59
CA LYS A 211 -9.75 -1.64 -13.69
C LYS A 211 -9.54 -0.13 -13.78
N GLU A 212 -10.60 0.67 -13.71
CA GLU A 212 -10.52 2.14 -13.81
C GLU A 212 -9.65 2.73 -12.69
N ARG A 213 -9.88 2.32 -11.44
CA ARG A 213 -9.08 2.78 -10.29
C ARG A 213 -7.63 2.33 -10.38
N PHE A 214 -7.38 1.07 -10.70
CA PHE A 214 -6.01 0.57 -10.83
C PHE A 214 -5.26 1.23 -12.00
N SER A 215 -5.98 1.54 -13.10
CA SER A 215 -5.39 2.25 -14.26
C SER A 215 -5.22 3.75 -14.04
N SER A 216 -5.79 4.32 -12.98
CA SER A 216 -5.61 5.73 -12.63
C SER A 216 -4.31 6.02 -11.87
N LEU A 217 -3.56 4.98 -11.50
CA LEU A 217 -2.22 5.12 -10.95
C LEU A 217 -1.32 5.84 -11.96
N GLU A 218 -0.57 6.82 -11.49
CA GLU A 218 0.45 7.53 -12.28
C GLU A 218 1.65 6.60 -12.52
N ASN A 219 2.07 5.86 -11.50
CA ASN A 219 3.12 4.85 -11.61
C ASN A 219 2.78 3.57 -10.83
N LEU A 220 3.07 2.44 -11.46
CA LEU A 220 3.10 1.12 -10.83
C LEU A 220 4.55 0.61 -10.86
N VAL A 221 5.17 0.50 -9.69
CA VAL A 221 6.54 0.00 -9.54
C VAL A 221 6.50 -1.39 -8.93
N LEU A 222 6.97 -2.39 -9.67
CA LEU A 222 7.03 -3.78 -9.22
C LEU A 222 8.49 -4.16 -8.96
N ILE A 223 8.85 -4.34 -7.69
CA ILE A 223 10.19 -4.76 -7.28
C ILE A 223 10.13 -6.23 -6.90
N MET A 224 10.82 -7.06 -7.68
CA MET A 224 11.02 -8.46 -7.38
C MET A 224 12.25 -8.61 -6.49
N VAL A 225 12.12 -9.38 -5.42
CA VAL A 225 13.23 -9.75 -4.55
C VAL A 225 13.50 -11.22 -4.80
N CYS A 226 14.70 -11.51 -5.31
CA CYS A 226 15.18 -12.86 -5.61
C CYS A 226 15.72 -13.55 -4.35
#